data_AF-A0A8K0XK78-F1
#
_entry.id   AF-A0A8K0XK78-F1
#
_cell.length_a   1.000
_cell.length_b   1.000
_cell.length_c   1.000
_cell.angle_alpha   90.00
_cell.angle_beta   90.00
_cell.angle_gamma   90.00
#
_symmetry.space_group_name_H-M   'P 1'
#
loop_
_entity.id
_entity.type
_entity.pdbx_description
1 polymer ?
#
loop_
_entity_poly.entity_id
_entity_poly.type
_entity_poly.pdbx_seq_one_letter_code
_entity_poly.pdbx_strand_id
1 'polypeptide(L)'
;MVTLSIGKTASLSPNLVPNKEATVESDTLTLAPDNSTTIDNSAINLLNNLGDVLLHFSIRRQEDTIVLNSRTAAGSWGNEERFPGLTRAFGPSYETATVVFKDTGKEYQIFTNGNYLGTYKKRIGGEVERASYTINSGQDSAFSKPVKIEYAVIERSKKKHGR
;
A
#
# COMPACT_ATOMS: atom_id res chain seq x y z
N MET A 1 -5.94 -13.28 7.37
CA MET A 1 -6.71 -12.34 6.53
C MET A 1 -7.46 -11.36 7.43
N VAL A 2 -7.41 -10.07 7.12
CA VAL A 2 -8.09 -8.99 7.87
C VAL A 2 -8.92 -8.17 6.89
N THR A 3 -10.19 -7.92 7.20
CA THR A 3 -11.04 -7.01 6.42
C THR A 3 -10.89 -5.59 6.95
N LEU A 4 -10.61 -4.63 6.06
CA LEU A 4 -10.34 -3.24 6.42
C LEU A 4 -11.29 -2.29 5.66
N SER A 5 -12.19 -1.65 6.40
CA SER A 5 -13.12 -0.64 5.87
C SER A 5 -12.49 0.76 5.89
N ILE A 6 -13.03 1.66 5.06
CA ILE A 6 -12.63 3.07 5.05
C ILE A 6 -12.80 3.70 6.43
N GLY A 7 -11.80 4.50 6.84
CA GLY A 7 -11.74 5.18 8.12
C GLY A 7 -11.40 4.27 9.29
N LYS A 8 -11.09 2.99 9.04
CA LYS A 8 -10.72 2.03 10.09
C LYS A 8 -9.23 1.75 10.06
N THR A 9 -8.74 1.33 11.22
CA THR A 9 -7.42 0.76 11.44
C THR A 9 -7.60 -0.63 12.01
N ALA A 10 -6.82 -1.60 11.56
CA ALA A 10 -6.83 -2.97 12.08
C ALA A 10 -5.42 -3.43 12.43
N SER A 11 -5.33 -4.26 13.47
CA SER A 11 -4.08 -4.94 13.82
C SER A 11 -3.74 -6.02 12.80
N LEU A 12 -2.44 -6.19 12.59
CA LEU A 12 -1.89 -7.18 11.68
C LEU A 12 -1.28 -8.29 12.53
N SER A 13 -1.74 -9.51 12.32
CA SER A 13 -1.23 -10.69 13.01
C SER A 13 -1.03 -11.80 11.99
N PRO A 14 0.23 -12.19 11.69
CA PRO A 14 1.47 -11.65 12.26
C PRO A 14 1.81 -10.22 11.77
N ASN A 15 2.74 -9.55 12.46
CA ASN A 15 3.35 -8.30 11.98
C ASN A 15 4.06 -8.51 10.63
N LEU A 16 4.04 -7.47 9.79
CA LEU A 16 4.91 -7.41 8.62
C LEU A 16 6.32 -6.96 9.08
N VAL A 17 7.27 -7.87 8.88
CA VAL A 17 8.67 -7.78 9.31
C VAL A 17 9.57 -8.27 8.17
N PRO A 18 10.90 -8.09 8.25
CA PRO A 18 11.80 -8.42 7.15
C PRO A 18 11.67 -9.87 6.66
N ASN A 19 11.70 -10.05 5.34
CA ASN A 19 11.45 -11.29 4.60
C ASN A 19 9.99 -11.80 4.64
N LYS A 20 9.02 -10.95 4.97
CA LYS A 20 7.60 -11.23 4.81
C LYS A 20 6.94 -10.24 3.85
N GLU A 21 5.73 -10.57 3.42
CA GLU A 21 4.90 -9.68 2.61
C GLU A 21 3.49 -9.55 3.17
N ALA A 22 2.91 -8.38 2.94
CA ALA A 22 1.49 -8.11 3.16
C ALA A 22 0.84 -7.80 1.81
N THR A 23 -0.28 -8.45 1.54
CA THR A 23 -1.03 -8.30 0.29
C THR A 23 -2.37 -7.64 0.59
N VAL A 24 -2.63 -6.51 -0.05
CA VAL A 24 -3.94 -5.86 -0.07
C VAL A 24 -4.69 -6.34 -1.31
N GLU A 25 -5.87 -6.89 -1.10
CA GLU A 25 -6.79 -7.29 -2.16
C GLU A 25 -8.01 -6.39 -2.16
N SER A 26 -8.36 -5.94 -3.35
CA SER A 26 -9.48 -5.07 -3.63
C SER A 26 -10.34 -5.71 -4.71
N ASP A 27 -11.60 -5.96 -4.39
CA ASP A 27 -12.56 -6.61 -5.29
C ASP A 27 -12.95 -5.68 -6.47
N THR A 28 -12.58 -4.40 -6.40
CA THR A 28 -12.74 -3.41 -7.48
C THR A 28 -11.51 -2.49 -7.58
N LEU A 29 -11.23 -1.94 -8.77
CA LEU A 29 -10.31 -0.82 -8.97
C LEU A 29 -10.91 0.22 -9.91
N THR A 30 -11.13 1.44 -9.42
CA THR A 30 -11.56 2.58 -10.24
C THR A 30 -10.39 3.54 -10.44
N LEU A 31 -9.94 3.71 -11.67
CA LEU A 31 -8.87 4.68 -12.01
C LEU A 31 -9.41 5.99 -12.62
N ALA A 32 -10.73 6.10 -12.82
CA ALA A 32 -11.34 7.37 -13.23
C ALA A 32 -11.23 8.41 -12.09
N PRO A 33 -10.82 9.66 -12.37
CA PRO A 33 -10.67 10.70 -11.36
C PRO A 33 -11.93 10.95 -10.55
N ASP A 34 -11.79 11.10 -9.24
CA ASP A 34 -12.82 11.67 -8.39
C ASP A 34 -12.56 13.17 -8.18
N ASN A 35 -13.47 13.99 -8.69
CA ASN A 35 -13.37 15.45 -8.67
C ASN A 35 -14.13 16.12 -7.51
N SER A 36 -14.57 15.33 -6.52
CA SER A 36 -15.31 15.84 -5.36
C SER A 36 -14.47 16.69 -4.40
N THR A 37 -13.13 16.58 -4.42
CA THR A 37 -12.24 17.42 -3.61
C THR A 37 -10.98 17.84 -4.35
N THR A 38 -10.19 18.73 -3.73
CA THR A 38 -8.92 19.23 -4.27
C THR A 38 -7.85 18.15 -4.42
N ILE A 39 -7.93 17.09 -3.61
CA ILE A 39 -6.92 16.03 -3.60
C ILE A 39 -7.64 14.69 -3.60
N ASP A 40 -7.71 14.04 -4.75
CA ASP A 40 -8.11 12.63 -4.90
C ASP A 40 -7.15 11.71 -4.13
N ASN A 41 -7.62 11.10 -3.04
CA ASN A 41 -6.79 10.30 -2.14
C ASN A 41 -7.49 8.98 -1.77
N SER A 42 -6.92 7.86 -2.21
CA SER A 42 -7.29 6.52 -1.73
C SER A 42 -6.08 5.79 -1.20
N ALA A 43 -5.95 5.73 0.13
CA ALA A 43 -4.71 5.34 0.78
C ALA A 43 -4.81 4.14 1.71
N ILE A 44 -3.82 3.26 1.59
CA ILE A 44 -3.48 2.25 2.59
C ILE A 44 -2.23 2.72 3.32
N ASN A 45 -2.28 2.74 4.65
CA ASN A 45 -1.14 3.08 5.49
C ASN A 45 -0.70 1.85 6.28
N LEU A 46 0.60 1.60 6.32
CA LEU A 46 1.25 0.63 7.19
C LEU A 46 1.82 1.35 8.41
N LEU A 47 1.46 0.92 9.61
CA LEU A 47 1.79 1.62 10.86
C LEU A 47 2.47 0.70 11.87
N ASN A 48 3.33 1.28 12.70
CA ASN A 48 3.79 0.66 13.95
C ASN A 48 2.76 0.85 15.09
N ASN A 49 3.03 0.30 16.27
CA ASN A 49 2.20 0.49 17.46
C ASN A 49 2.16 1.91 18.00
N LEU A 50 3.18 2.73 17.73
CA LEU A 50 3.24 4.14 18.12
C LEU A 50 2.32 5.04 17.28
N GLY A 51 1.86 4.54 16.12
CA GLY A 51 1.01 5.29 15.19
C GLY A 51 1.79 6.05 14.13
N ASP A 52 3.10 5.80 14.01
CA ASP A 52 3.88 6.28 12.88
C ASP A 52 3.39 5.59 11.61
N VAL A 53 3.26 6.35 10.52
CA VAL A 53 3.00 5.82 9.20
C VAL A 53 4.35 5.48 8.58
N LEU A 54 4.71 4.19 8.66
CA LEU A 54 5.95 3.67 8.11
C LEU A 54 5.95 3.72 6.57
N LEU A 55 4.80 3.41 5.96
CA LEU A 55 4.55 3.58 4.53
C LEU A 55 3.10 4.02 4.30
N HIS A 56 2.95 5.15 3.63
CA HIS A 56 1.72 5.60 3.00
C HIS A 56 1.76 5.18 1.54
N PHE A 57 0.75 4.45 1.07
CA PHE A 57 0.53 4.16 -0.35
C PHE A 57 -0.79 4.79 -0.75
N SER A 58 -0.78 5.76 -1.66
CA SER A 58 -2.00 6.47 -2.07
C SER A 58 -2.13 6.53 -3.59
N ILE A 59 -3.30 6.12 -4.10
CA ILE A 59 -3.69 6.35 -5.48
C ILE A 59 -4.30 7.75 -5.59
N ARG A 60 -3.71 8.59 -6.46
CA ARG A 60 -4.16 9.94 -6.80
C ARG A 60 -4.64 9.94 -8.25
N ARG A 61 -5.92 9.69 -8.50
CA ARG A 61 -6.43 9.48 -9.88
C ARG A 61 -6.45 10.78 -10.68
N GLN A 62 -6.77 11.91 -10.04
CA GLN A 62 -6.67 13.25 -10.66
C GLN A 62 -5.26 13.59 -11.15
N GLU A 63 -4.23 13.10 -10.48
CA GLU A 63 -2.82 13.37 -10.80
C GLU A 63 -2.18 12.22 -11.62
N ASP A 64 -2.94 11.18 -11.95
CA ASP A 64 -2.48 9.94 -12.57
C ASP A 64 -1.19 9.40 -11.93
N THR A 65 -1.17 9.30 -10.59
CA THR A 65 0.05 8.86 -9.88
C THR A 65 -0.27 8.06 -8.62
N ILE A 66 0.66 7.18 -8.25
CA ILE A 66 0.76 6.66 -6.89
C ILE A 66 1.73 7.56 -6.11
N VAL A 67 1.40 7.88 -4.86
CA VAL A 67 2.24 8.64 -3.93
C VAL A 67 2.63 7.75 -2.76
N LEU A 68 3.95 7.72 -2.49
CA LEU A 68 4.52 7.08 -1.32
C LEU A 68 5.11 8.11 -0.35
N ASN A 69 4.91 7.89 0.95
CA ASN A 69 5.49 8.76 1.99
C ASN A 69 5.54 8.09 3.36
N SER A 70 6.07 8.79 4.36
CA SER A 70 6.05 8.41 5.77
C SER A 70 5.84 9.65 6.64
N ARG A 71 5.32 9.45 7.85
CA ARG A 71 5.31 10.48 8.90
C ARG A 71 5.31 9.85 10.28
N THR A 72 5.89 10.53 11.26
CA THR A 72 5.70 10.14 12.66
C THR A 72 4.30 10.51 13.14
N ALA A 73 3.82 9.88 14.20
CA ALA A 73 2.46 10.08 14.72
C ALA A 73 2.16 11.57 15.00
N ALA A 74 3.14 12.28 15.56
CA ALA A 74 3.09 13.71 15.87
C ALA A 74 3.76 14.61 14.82
N GLY A 75 4.27 14.03 13.73
CA GLY A 75 5.01 14.75 12.70
C GLY A 75 4.18 15.10 11.47
N SER A 76 4.78 15.94 10.63
CA SER A 76 4.28 16.23 9.28
C SER A 76 4.71 15.14 8.29
N TRP A 77 4.04 15.09 7.14
CA TRP A 77 4.48 14.29 6.00
C TRP A 77 5.88 14.69 5.55
N GLY A 78 6.70 13.70 5.16
CA GLY A 78 7.99 13.94 4.51
C GLY A 78 7.83 14.30 3.03
N ASN A 79 8.93 14.21 2.28
CA ASN A 79 8.91 14.43 0.83
C ASN A 79 8.21 13.28 0.10
N GLU A 80 7.33 13.57 -0.83
CA GLU A 80 6.62 12.54 -1.59
C GLU A 80 7.55 11.83 -2.59
N GLU A 81 7.39 10.52 -2.72
CA GLU A 81 7.90 9.74 -3.86
C GLU A 81 6.73 9.40 -4.77
N ARG A 82 6.83 9.77 -6.05
CA ARG A 82 5.72 9.74 -7.00
C ARG A 82 5.99 8.76 -8.13
N PHE A 83 4.99 7.96 -8.46
CA PHE A 83 5.02 6.96 -9.52
C PHE A 83 3.88 7.25 -10.52
N PRO A 84 4.15 8.06 -11.56
CA PRO A 84 3.13 8.46 -12.55
C PRO A 84 2.66 7.28 -13.41
N GLY A 85 1.43 7.32 -13.91
CA GLY A 85 0.85 6.34 -14.83
C GLY A 85 0.17 5.18 -14.10
N LEU A 86 -1.08 5.36 -13.70
CA LEU A 86 -1.85 4.35 -12.97
C LEU A 86 -2.16 3.11 -13.81
N THR A 87 -2.50 3.27 -15.09
CA THR A 87 -2.69 2.15 -16.02
C THR A 87 -1.39 1.37 -16.23
N ARG A 88 -0.23 2.03 -16.21
CA ARG A 88 1.07 1.34 -16.29
C ARG A 88 1.36 0.57 -15.00
N ALA A 89 0.99 1.12 -13.84
CA ALA A 89 1.18 0.45 -12.56
C ALA A 89 0.29 -0.80 -12.42
N PHE A 90 -1.01 -0.71 -12.73
CA PHE A 90 -1.96 -1.80 -12.51
C PHE A 90 -2.18 -2.70 -13.74
N GLY A 91 -1.63 -2.34 -14.90
CA GLY A 91 -1.83 -3.03 -16.18
C GLY A 91 -3.05 -2.51 -16.94
N PRO A 92 -3.24 -2.92 -18.21
CA PRO A 92 -4.32 -2.42 -19.08
C PRO A 92 -5.71 -3.02 -18.78
N SER A 93 -5.75 -4.19 -18.15
CA SER A 93 -6.99 -4.86 -17.73
C SER A 93 -7.07 -4.82 -16.21
N TYR A 94 -7.69 -3.77 -15.69
CA TYR A 94 -7.84 -3.55 -14.25
C TYR A 94 -9.32 -3.48 -13.89
N GLU A 95 -9.82 -4.57 -13.31
CA GLU A 95 -11.15 -4.59 -12.66
C GLU A 95 -11.01 -4.75 -11.16
N THR A 96 -9.97 -5.45 -10.71
CA THR A 96 -9.58 -5.66 -9.32
C THR A 96 -8.17 -5.10 -9.07
N ALA A 97 -7.79 -4.97 -7.80
CA ALA A 97 -6.41 -4.61 -7.45
C ALA A 97 -5.81 -5.55 -6.41
N THR A 98 -4.54 -5.90 -6.64
CA THR A 98 -3.65 -6.52 -5.67
C THR A 98 -2.45 -5.59 -5.45
N VAL A 99 -2.19 -5.20 -4.22
CA VAL A 99 -0.98 -4.45 -3.83
C VAL A 99 -0.17 -5.28 -2.86
N VAL A 100 1.07 -5.62 -3.21
CA VAL A 100 1.96 -6.42 -2.37
C VAL A 100 3.07 -5.53 -1.83
N PHE A 101 3.23 -5.50 -0.51
CA PHE A 101 4.33 -4.85 0.19
C PHE A 101 5.28 -5.90 0.75
N LYS A 102 6.49 -6.00 0.20
CA LYS A 102 7.53 -6.92 0.70
C LYS A 102 8.54 -6.17 1.53
N ASP A 103 8.73 -6.57 2.77
CA ASP A 103 9.74 -5.98 3.65
C ASP A 103 11.09 -6.66 3.45
N THR A 104 12.09 -5.92 3.00
CA THR A 104 13.47 -6.42 2.80
C THR A 104 14.39 -6.16 4.00
N GLY A 105 13.89 -5.50 5.05
CA GLY A 105 14.68 -4.95 6.15
C GLY A 105 14.88 -3.45 6.03
N LYS A 106 15.42 -2.99 4.88
CA LYS A 106 15.81 -1.58 4.65
C LYS A 106 14.81 -0.80 3.79
N GLU A 107 14.02 -1.50 3.00
CA GLU A 107 13.08 -0.93 2.04
C GLU A 107 11.84 -1.82 1.90
N TYR A 108 10.76 -1.24 1.41
CA TYR A 108 9.59 -1.97 0.94
C TYR A 108 9.66 -2.10 -0.58
N GLN A 109 9.62 -3.33 -1.10
CA GLN A 109 9.36 -3.56 -2.52
C GLN A 109 7.85 -3.62 -2.74
N ILE A 110 7.36 -2.94 -3.78
CA ILE A 110 5.94 -2.76 -4.02
C ILE A 110 5.57 -3.31 -5.39
N PHE A 111 4.52 -4.13 -5.42
CA PHE A 111 3.95 -4.67 -6.64
C PHE A 111 2.47 -4.34 -6.73
N THR A 112 1.99 -4.02 -7.92
CA THR A 112 0.60 -3.69 -8.24
C THR A 112 0.11 -4.60 -9.36
N ASN A 113 -0.88 -5.44 -9.10
CA ASN A 113 -1.36 -6.49 -10.02
C ASN A 113 -0.23 -7.36 -10.59
N GLY A 114 0.76 -7.69 -9.75
CA GLY A 114 1.95 -8.46 -10.14
C GLY A 114 3.04 -7.65 -10.86
N ASN A 115 2.77 -6.42 -11.28
CA ASN A 115 3.78 -5.53 -11.87
C ASN A 115 4.64 -4.91 -10.78
N TYR A 116 5.96 -4.85 -10.98
CA TYR A 116 6.84 -4.14 -10.07
C TYR A 116 6.64 -2.63 -10.21
N LEU A 117 6.19 -1.98 -9.13
CA LEU A 117 6.03 -0.53 -9.08
C LEU A 117 7.35 0.16 -8.76
N GLY A 118 8.05 -0.33 -7.72
CA GLY A 118 9.29 0.27 -7.23
C GLY A 118 9.65 -0.15 -5.81
N THR A 119 10.73 0.46 -5.31
CA THR A 119 11.17 0.35 -3.93
C THR A 119 10.99 1.67 -3.19
N TYR A 120 10.58 1.58 -1.92
CA TYR A 120 10.52 2.71 -1.00
C TYR A 120 11.48 2.47 0.17
N LYS A 121 12.50 3.31 0.30
CA LYS A 121 13.46 3.21 1.40
C LYS A 121 12.79 3.60 2.71
N LYS A 122 12.92 2.75 3.74
CA LYS A 122 12.32 3.03 5.05
C LYS A 122 12.90 4.33 5.63
N ARG A 123 12.02 5.26 5.98
CA ARG A 123 12.37 6.52 6.64
C ARG A 123 12.20 6.48 8.15
N ILE A 124 11.30 5.61 8.62
CA ILE A 124 11.00 5.36 10.03
C ILE A 124 11.21 3.87 10.27
N GLY A 125 11.92 3.54 11.36
CA GLY A 125 12.15 2.15 11.77
C GLY A 125 10.96 1.55 12.50
N GLY A 126 11.01 0.24 12.72
CA GLY A 126 9.98 -0.51 13.44
C GLY A 126 9.29 -1.57 12.58
N GLU A 127 8.46 -2.36 13.24
CA GLU A 127 7.63 -3.38 12.62
C GLU A 127 6.29 -2.78 12.18
N VAL A 128 5.72 -3.32 11.12
CA VAL A 128 4.36 -2.98 10.71
C VAL A 128 3.39 -3.86 11.49
N GLU A 129 2.69 -3.25 12.43
CA GLU A 129 1.78 -3.90 13.39
C GLU A 129 0.30 -3.61 13.07
N ARG A 130 0.03 -2.55 12.30
CA ARG A 130 -1.33 -2.11 11.94
C ARG A 130 -1.41 -1.65 10.50
N ALA A 131 -2.60 -1.72 9.92
CA ALA A 131 -2.93 -1.09 8.66
C ALA A 131 -4.17 -0.19 8.81
N SER A 132 -4.22 0.93 8.08
CA SER A 132 -5.41 1.77 7.97
C SER A 132 -5.78 2.06 6.53
N TYR A 133 -7.07 2.28 6.28
CA TYR A 133 -7.61 2.61 4.97
C TYR A 133 -8.32 3.96 5.04
N THR A 134 -7.82 4.95 4.30
CA THR A 134 -8.24 6.35 4.44
C THR A 134 -8.51 6.98 3.08
N ILE A 135 -9.51 7.86 3.03
CA ILE A 135 -9.80 8.77 1.92
C ILE A 135 -9.96 10.19 2.49
N ASN A 136 -9.94 11.22 1.63
CA ASN A 136 -10.36 12.54 2.09
C ASN A 136 -11.90 12.60 2.20
N SER A 137 -12.40 13.47 3.08
CA SER A 137 -13.84 13.62 3.32
C SER A 137 -14.58 13.96 2.02
N GLY A 138 -15.69 13.26 1.76
CA GLY A 138 -16.56 13.50 0.60
C GLY A 138 -16.19 12.73 -0.67
N GLN A 139 -15.11 11.95 -0.66
CA GLN A 139 -14.63 11.19 -1.82
C GLN A 139 -15.20 9.79 -1.91
N ASP A 140 -15.12 9.22 -3.11
CA ASP A 140 -15.15 7.79 -3.33
C ASP A 140 -13.72 7.21 -3.43
N SER A 141 -13.54 5.95 -3.07
CA SER A 141 -12.22 5.32 -3.11
C SER A 141 -11.92 4.72 -4.49
N ALA A 142 -10.65 4.64 -4.84
CA ALA A 142 -10.15 3.84 -5.95
C ALA A 142 -10.30 2.34 -5.69
N PHE A 143 -10.20 1.91 -4.42
CA PHE A 143 -10.33 0.51 -4.01
C PHE A 143 -11.76 0.16 -3.58
N SER A 144 -12.04 -1.13 -3.44
CA SER A 144 -13.29 -1.65 -2.91
C SER A 144 -13.51 -1.23 -1.46
N LYS A 145 -14.76 -1.36 -1.02
CA LYS A 145 -15.20 -1.04 0.35
C LYS A 145 -15.90 -2.27 0.92
N PRO A 146 -15.22 -3.12 1.71
CA PRO A 146 -13.86 -3.01 2.25
C PRO A 146 -12.77 -3.54 1.29
N VAL A 147 -11.51 -3.42 1.71
CA VAL A 147 -10.38 -4.21 1.18
C VAL A 147 -10.04 -5.36 2.14
N LYS A 148 -9.27 -6.34 1.67
CA LYS A 148 -8.79 -7.48 2.46
C LYS A 148 -7.26 -7.42 2.54
N ILE A 149 -6.68 -7.79 3.68
CA ILE A 149 -5.24 -7.84 3.88
C ILE A 149 -4.81 -9.23 4.31
N GLU A 150 -3.89 -9.83 3.55
CA GLU A 150 -3.31 -11.14 3.81
C GLU A 150 -1.81 -11.05 4.12
N TYR A 151 -1.31 -12.03 4.86
CA TYR A 151 0.09 -12.15 5.26
C TYR A 151 0.67 -13.44 4.70
N ALA A 152 1.84 -13.33 4.08
CA ALA A 152 2.59 -14.48 3.60
C ALA A 152 4.08 -14.37 3.98
N VAL A 153 4.71 -15.53 4.18
CA VAL A 153 6.16 -15.63 4.29
C VAL A 153 6.74 -15.68 2.88
N ILE A 154 7.81 -14.94 2.61
CA ILE A 154 8.48 -15.02 1.32
C ILE A 154 9.20 -16.37 1.24
N GLU A 155 8.64 -17.32 0.51
CA GLU A 155 9.34 -18.56 0.20
C GLU A 155 10.49 -18.27 -0.76
N ARG A 156 11.74 -18.34 -0.26
CA ARG A 156 12.90 -18.32 -1.15
C ARG A 156 12.88 -19.60 -1.97
N SER A 157 12.57 -19.48 -3.27
CA SER A 157 12.80 -20.57 -4.22
C SER A 157 14.26 -21.02 -4.11
N LYS A 158 14.48 -22.25 -3.62
CA LYS A 158 15.80 -22.88 -3.67
C LYS A 158 16.15 -22.98 -5.15
N LYS A 159 17.12 -22.19 -5.62
CA LYS A 159 17.79 -22.44 -6.90
C LYS A 159 18.34 -23.85 -6.83
N LYS A 160 17.66 -24.82 -7.46
CA LYS A 160 18.25 -26.13 -7.76
C LYS A 160 19.47 -25.85 -8.61
N HIS A 161 20.66 -25.83 -8.00
CA HIS A 161 21.90 -25.96 -8.73
C HIS A 161 21.91 -27.39 -9.25
N GLY A 162 21.56 -27.55 -10.52
CA GLY A 162 21.76 -28.80 -11.24
C GLY A 162 23.24 -29.14 -11.17
N ARG A 163 23.53 -30.35 -10.70
CA ARG A 163 24.80 -31.02 -10.92
C ARG A 163 24.81 -31.59 -12.34
#